data_AF-A0AAU4AQ07-F1
#
_entry.id   AF-A0AAU4AQ07-F1
#
_cell.length_a   1.000
_cell.length_b   1.000
_cell.length_c   1.000
_cell.angle_alpha   90.00
_cell.angle_beta   90.00
_cell.angle_gamma   90.00
#
_symmetry.space_group_name_H-M   'P 1'
#
loop_
_entity.id
_entity.type
_entity.pdbx_description
1 polymer ?
#
loop_
_entity_poly.entity_id
_entity_poly.type
_entity_poly.pdbx_seq_one_letter_code
_entity_poly.pdbx_strand_id
1 'polypeptide(L)'
;MSSRQHIAHLHLHGDLTEERYAHVLDLLAGITPTVHAVPPDAVQCDLIGAVRFFGKDAFAILQMARMRIAAHIDNIQTSAGLGPNRMIAAMAAAAAPPGQAVHVAGGPEKATLWLRPRPIAALPGVGKATFNVLDRYGVRTIGQIADLPPATLQRILAAAPARLLAERAADTTPARPPRPNPAGADNSSAQITVLIACLPSPGHERHHDLSCCYAWPTSPRPTPSRSGAC
;
A
#
# COMPACT_ATOMS: atom_id res chain seq x y z
N MET A 1 4.34 15.04 17.95
CA MET A 1 3.27 15.21 16.95
C MET A 1 3.39 14.07 15.95
N SER A 2 2.50 13.08 16.01
CA SER A 2 2.58 11.91 15.12
C SER A 2 2.34 12.38 13.69
N SER A 3 3.36 12.26 12.83
CA SER A 3 3.26 12.61 11.41
C SER A 3 2.13 11.78 10.81
N ARG A 4 1.13 12.43 10.20
CA ARG A 4 0.04 11.72 9.50
C ARG A 4 0.66 10.96 8.34
N GLN A 5 0.86 9.66 8.51
CA GLN A 5 1.29 8.81 7.42
C GLN A 5 0.08 8.44 6.56
N HIS A 6 0.28 8.42 5.26
CA HIS A 6 -0.74 8.04 4.28
C HIS A 6 -0.23 6.81 3.55
N ILE A 7 -0.41 5.64 4.15
CA ILE A 7 0.05 4.38 3.57
C ILE A 7 -1.07 3.77 2.75
N ALA A 8 -0.79 3.53 1.47
CA ALA A 8 -1.64 2.74 0.59
C ALA A 8 -1.16 1.29 0.52
N HIS A 9 -2.09 0.36 0.51
CA HIS A 9 -1.85 -1.04 0.19
C HIS A 9 -2.79 -1.45 -0.94
N LEU A 10 -2.28 -2.10 -1.97
CA LEU A 10 -3.06 -2.59 -3.09
C LEU A 10 -2.83 -4.10 -3.23
N HIS A 11 -3.91 -4.86 -3.22
CA HIS A 11 -3.95 -6.25 -3.67
C HIS A 11 -4.36 -6.27 -5.14
N LEU A 12 -3.64 -7.06 -5.92
CA LEU A 12 -3.80 -7.20 -7.35
C LEU A 12 -4.47 -8.57 -7.59
N HIS A 13 -5.72 -8.54 -8.07
CA HIS A 13 -6.48 -9.74 -8.39
C HIS A 13 -6.40 -9.99 -9.89
N GLY A 14 -5.79 -11.11 -10.27
CA GLY A 14 -5.65 -11.52 -11.66
C GLY A 14 -4.44 -12.42 -11.86
N ASP A 15 -4.17 -12.75 -13.13
CA ASP A 15 -2.98 -13.48 -13.52
C ASP A 15 -1.78 -12.53 -13.62
N LEU A 16 -0.92 -12.58 -12.59
CA LEU A 16 0.25 -11.74 -12.41
C LEU A 16 1.51 -12.54 -12.74
N THR A 17 1.97 -12.38 -13.98
CA THR A 17 3.33 -12.74 -14.35
C THR A 17 4.31 -11.74 -13.73
N GLU A 18 5.58 -12.14 -13.56
CA GLU A 18 6.65 -11.26 -13.07
C GLU A 18 6.75 -9.96 -13.87
N GLU A 19 6.58 -10.03 -15.20
CA GLU A 19 6.58 -8.87 -16.09
C GLU A 19 5.42 -7.91 -15.83
N ARG A 20 4.21 -8.45 -15.61
CA ARG A 20 3.02 -7.65 -15.27
C ARG A 20 3.18 -7.01 -13.89
N TYR A 21 3.71 -7.76 -12.94
CA TYR A 21 3.96 -7.24 -11.59
C TYR A 21 5.01 -6.11 -11.61
N ALA A 22 6.11 -6.29 -12.35
CA ALA A 22 7.11 -5.24 -12.55
C ALA A 22 6.50 -3.98 -13.19
N HIS A 23 5.65 -4.14 -14.21
CA HIS A 23 4.95 -3.02 -14.84
C HIS A 23 4.02 -2.28 -13.85
N VAL A 24 3.33 -2.99 -12.94
CA VAL A 24 2.57 -2.33 -11.85
C VAL A 24 3.48 -1.48 -10.97
N LEU A 25 4.65 -2.02 -10.58
CA LEU A 25 5.60 -1.28 -9.75
C LEU A 25 6.08 -0.01 -10.44
N ASP A 26 6.36 -0.06 -11.74
CA ASP A 26 6.77 1.10 -12.54
C ASP A 26 5.67 2.17 -12.62
N LEU A 27 4.42 1.75 -12.83
CA LEU A 27 3.26 2.68 -12.84
C LEU A 27 3.10 3.39 -11.49
N LEU A 28 3.32 2.68 -10.39
CA LEU A 28 3.25 3.22 -9.03
C LEU A 28 4.46 4.10 -8.69
N ALA A 29 5.65 3.74 -9.15
CA ALA A 29 6.86 4.53 -8.99
C ALA A 29 6.75 5.90 -9.69
N GLY A 30 5.98 5.96 -10.78
CA GLY A 30 5.61 7.23 -11.43
C GLY A 30 4.66 8.13 -10.64
N ILE A 31 4.09 7.66 -9.52
CA ILE A 31 3.18 8.43 -8.65
C ILE A 31 3.86 8.81 -7.34
N THR A 32 4.58 7.87 -6.72
CA THR A 32 5.31 8.11 -5.47
C THR A 32 6.69 7.46 -5.49
N PRO A 33 7.72 8.12 -4.92
CA PRO A 33 9.06 7.56 -4.84
C PRO A 33 9.16 6.38 -3.85
N THR A 34 8.18 6.20 -2.96
CA THR A 34 8.24 5.18 -1.92
C THR A 34 7.24 4.06 -2.22
N VAL A 35 7.71 3.08 -2.99
CA VAL A 35 6.98 1.86 -3.32
C VAL A 35 7.71 0.67 -2.71
N HIS A 36 6.94 -0.26 -2.14
CA HIS A 36 7.42 -1.49 -1.53
C HIS A 36 6.64 -2.66 -2.10
N ALA A 37 7.34 -3.51 -2.85
CA ALA A 37 6.81 -4.78 -3.32
C ALA A 37 6.48 -5.71 -2.13
N VAL A 38 5.32 -6.35 -2.18
CA VAL A 38 4.90 -7.40 -1.25
C VAL A 38 4.41 -8.59 -2.08
N PRO A 39 5.35 -9.39 -2.65
CA PRO A 39 4.98 -10.55 -3.45
C PRO A 39 4.08 -11.52 -2.67
N PRO A 40 3.20 -12.28 -3.36
CA PRO A 40 3.13 -12.41 -4.82
C PRO A 40 2.27 -11.35 -5.53
N ASP A 41 1.28 -10.78 -4.85
CA ASP A 41 0.18 -10.05 -5.48
C ASP A 41 -0.11 -8.69 -4.85
N ALA A 42 0.76 -8.20 -3.97
CA ALA A 42 0.49 -6.99 -3.20
C ALA A 42 1.61 -5.93 -3.30
N VAL A 43 1.22 -4.68 -3.12
CA VAL A 43 2.16 -3.54 -3.13
C VAL A 43 1.76 -2.51 -2.09
N GLN A 44 2.77 -1.94 -1.43
CA GLN A 44 2.61 -0.87 -0.45
C GLN A 44 3.27 0.41 -0.95
N CYS A 45 2.60 1.54 -0.75
CA CYS A 45 3.09 2.85 -1.17
C CYS A 45 2.93 3.86 -0.04
N ASP A 46 3.92 4.72 0.17
CA ASP A 46 3.75 5.91 1.00
C ASP A 46 3.32 7.08 0.12
N LEU A 47 2.17 7.67 0.43
CA LEU A 47 1.57 8.77 -0.33
C LEU A 47 1.89 10.15 0.24
N ILE A 48 2.66 10.28 1.34
CA ILE A 48 2.96 11.59 1.95
C ILE A 48 3.58 12.55 0.93
N GLY A 49 4.55 12.09 0.14
CA GLY A 49 5.19 12.89 -0.92
C GLY A 49 4.22 13.24 -2.04
N ALA A 50 3.44 12.25 -2.49
CA ALA A 50 2.47 12.41 -3.57
C ALA A 50 1.35 13.41 -3.22
N VAL A 51 0.85 13.39 -1.98
CA VAL A 51 -0.16 14.34 -1.49
C VAL A 51 0.32 15.78 -1.67
N ARG A 52 1.60 16.05 -1.33
CA ARG A 52 2.20 17.38 -1.47
C ARG A 52 2.42 17.76 -2.93
N PHE A 53 2.84 16.81 -3.76
CA PHE A 53 3.14 17.05 -5.18
C PHE A 53 1.88 17.31 -6.00
N PHE A 54 0.85 16.48 -5.85
CA PHE A 54 -0.39 16.59 -6.63
C PHE A 54 -1.39 17.60 -6.06
N GLY A 55 -1.22 18.04 -4.80
CA GLY A 55 -2.18 18.94 -4.14
C GLY A 55 -3.57 18.31 -3.97
N LYS A 56 -3.64 16.97 -3.88
CA LYS A 56 -4.88 16.20 -3.75
C LYS A 56 -4.90 15.43 -2.44
N ASP A 57 -6.09 15.05 -2.01
CA ASP A 57 -6.22 14.15 -0.86
C ASP A 57 -5.60 12.77 -1.17
N ALA A 58 -5.13 12.08 -0.13
CA ALA A 58 -4.46 10.79 -0.28
C ALA A 58 -5.36 9.71 -0.90
N PHE A 59 -6.67 9.80 -0.69
CA PHE A 59 -7.62 8.85 -1.25
C PHE A 59 -7.80 9.06 -2.76
N ALA A 60 -7.84 10.31 -3.23
CA ALA A 60 -7.87 10.66 -4.63
C ALA A 60 -6.61 10.19 -5.36
N ILE A 61 -5.44 10.25 -4.71
CA ILE A 61 -4.19 9.71 -5.25
C ILE A 61 -4.25 8.19 -5.32
N LEU A 62 -4.77 7.52 -4.28
CA LEU A 62 -4.99 6.07 -4.32
C LEU A 62 -5.92 5.67 -5.47
N GLN A 63 -7.03 6.38 -5.66
CA GLN A 63 -7.96 6.13 -6.75
C GLN A 63 -7.30 6.37 -8.12
N MET A 64 -6.50 7.42 -8.26
CA MET A 64 -5.71 7.68 -9.46
C MET A 64 -4.75 6.52 -9.77
N ALA A 65 -4.03 6.01 -8.75
CA ALA A 65 -3.12 4.87 -8.92
C ALA A 65 -3.87 3.62 -9.41
N ARG A 66 -5.04 3.33 -8.84
CA ARG A 66 -5.88 2.19 -9.24
C ARG A 66 -6.40 2.32 -10.66
N MET A 67 -6.87 3.52 -11.03
CA MET A 67 -7.32 3.80 -12.40
C MET A 67 -6.17 3.65 -13.39
N ARG A 68 -4.96 4.09 -13.02
CA ARG A 68 -3.77 3.94 -13.87
C ARG A 68 -3.43 2.47 -14.10
N ILE A 69 -3.45 1.65 -13.06
CA ILE A 69 -3.23 0.19 -13.18
C ILE A 69 -4.29 -0.43 -14.09
N ALA A 70 -5.57 -0.16 -13.84
CA ALA A 70 -6.68 -0.71 -14.62
C ALA A 70 -6.66 -0.26 -16.10
N ALA A 71 -6.08 0.90 -16.41
CA ALA A 71 -5.97 1.41 -17.78
C ALA A 71 -4.78 0.83 -18.55
N HIS A 72 -3.74 0.34 -17.88
CA HIS A 72 -2.52 -0.16 -18.52
C HIS A 72 -2.40 -1.68 -18.49
N ILE A 73 -3.15 -2.36 -17.62
CA ILE A 73 -3.06 -3.81 -17.46
C ILE A 73 -4.47 -4.40 -17.45
N ASP A 74 -4.77 -5.11 -18.54
CA ASP A 74 -6.05 -5.75 -18.73
C ASP A 74 -6.28 -6.89 -17.72
N ASN A 75 -7.55 -7.09 -17.34
CA ASN A 75 -8.00 -8.17 -16.45
C ASN A 75 -7.36 -8.19 -15.06
N ILE A 76 -6.84 -7.06 -14.56
CA ILE A 76 -6.41 -6.91 -13.17
C ILE A 76 -7.38 -6.01 -12.42
N GLN A 77 -8.04 -6.57 -11.41
CA GLN A 77 -8.80 -5.78 -10.45
C GLN A 77 -7.94 -5.46 -9.24
N THR A 78 -8.06 -4.24 -8.72
CA THR A 78 -7.31 -3.83 -7.52
C THR A 78 -8.25 -3.67 -6.34
N SER A 79 -7.95 -4.34 -5.23
CA SER A 79 -8.53 -4.05 -3.91
C SER A 79 -7.54 -3.19 -3.14
N ALA A 80 -7.97 -2.04 -2.65
CA ALA A 80 -7.03 -1.09 -2.05
C ALA A 80 -7.45 -0.61 -0.66
N GLY A 81 -6.46 -0.28 0.15
CA GLY A 81 -6.62 0.22 1.50
C GLY A 81 -5.76 1.44 1.73
N LEU A 82 -6.32 2.49 2.30
CA LEU A 82 -5.59 3.66 2.77
C LEU A 82 -5.69 3.72 4.29
N GLY A 83 -4.56 3.82 4.98
CA GLY A 83 -4.51 3.89 6.43
C GLY A 83 -3.33 4.69 6.98
N PRO A 84 -3.33 4.95 8.30
CA PRO A 84 -2.28 5.69 8.99
C PRO A 84 -1.00 4.89 9.20
N ASN A 85 -1.02 3.58 8.94
CA ASN A 85 0.16 2.73 8.94
C ASN A 85 -0.05 1.53 8.01
N ARG A 86 1.02 0.76 7.77
CA ARG A 86 1.04 -0.39 6.87
C ARG A 86 0.07 -1.50 7.28
N MET A 87 -0.07 -1.75 8.59
CA MET A 87 -0.95 -2.80 9.10
C MET A 87 -2.41 -2.47 8.81
N ILE A 88 -2.85 -1.25 9.17
CA ILE A 88 -4.21 -0.80 8.91
C ILE A 88 -4.49 -0.69 7.42
N ALA A 89 -3.53 -0.19 6.62
CA ALA A 89 -3.68 -0.14 5.17
C ALA A 89 -3.88 -1.55 4.57
N ALA A 90 -3.09 -2.53 5.00
CA ALA A 90 -3.24 -3.92 4.56
C ALA A 90 -4.59 -4.52 4.99
N MET A 91 -4.99 -4.32 6.24
CA MET A 91 -6.30 -4.75 6.72
C MET A 91 -7.47 -4.06 5.99
N ALA A 92 -7.29 -2.80 5.60
CA ALA A 92 -8.30 -2.04 4.86
C ALA A 92 -8.44 -2.57 3.43
N ALA A 93 -7.32 -2.89 2.78
CA ALA A 93 -7.32 -3.52 1.47
C ALA A 93 -7.94 -4.92 1.49
N ALA A 94 -7.62 -5.73 2.50
CA ALA A 94 -8.22 -7.07 2.68
C ALA A 94 -9.73 -7.01 2.97
N ALA A 95 -10.22 -5.91 3.56
CA ALA A 95 -11.64 -5.67 3.75
C ALA A 95 -12.34 -5.08 2.52
N ALA A 96 -11.59 -4.62 1.51
CA ALA A 96 -12.12 -4.05 0.29
C ALA A 96 -12.48 -5.16 -0.71
N PRO A 97 -13.69 -5.16 -1.30
CA PRO A 97 -14.01 -6.03 -2.42
C PRO A 97 -13.10 -5.77 -3.64
N PRO A 98 -12.91 -6.76 -4.52
CA PRO A 98 -12.25 -6.57 -5.81
C PRO A 98 -12.80 -5.36 -6.57
N GLY A 99 -11.92 -4.46 -6.99
CA GLY A 99 -12.32 -3.24 -7.68
C GLY A 99 -12.79 -2.11 -6.76
N GLN A 100 -12.70 -2.25 -5.43
CA GLN A 100 -13.01 -1.18 -4.47
C GLN A 100 -11.80 -0.75 -3.61
N ALA A 101 -11.95 0.38 -2.93
CA ALA A 101 -10.98 0.87 -1.96
C ALA A 101 -11.64 1.27 -0.64
N VAL A 102 -10.97 0.97 0.46
CA VAL A 102 -11.39 1.35 1.81
C VAL A 102 -10.40 2.36 2.37
N HIS A 103 -10.91 3.49 2.87
CA HIS A 103 -10.10 4.51 3.53
C HIS A 103 -10.42 4.54 5.02
N VAL A 104 -9.41 4.24 5.83
CA VAL A 104 -9.45 4.42 7.29
C VAL A 104 -8.99 5.84 7.61
N ALA A 105 -9.91 6.78 7.43
CA ALA A 105 -9.66 8.19 7.62
C ALA A 105 -9.61 8.56 9.11
N GLY A 106 -8.57 9.28 9.51
CA GLY A 106 -8.52 9.95 10.81
C GLY A 106 -7.22 9.77 11.58
N GLY A 107 -7.12 10.48 12.70
CA GLY A 107 -6.02 10.30 13.64
C GLY A 107 -6.07 8.93 14.34
N PRO A 108 -5.13 8.67 15.27
CA PRO A 108 -4.98 7.38 15.96
C PRO A 108 -6.28 6.85 16.59
N GLU A 109 -7.14 7.74 17.08
CA GLU A 109 -8.43 7.37 17.67
C GLU A 109 -9.38 6.73 16.67
N LYS A 110 -9.54 7.30 15.46
CA LYS A 110 -10.44 6.74 14.44
C LYS A 110 -9.91 5.43 13.89
N ALA A 111 -8.58 5.33 13.76
CA ALA A 111 -7.89 4.09 13.42
C ALA A 111 -8.19 2.98 14.45
N THR A 112 -8.14 3.33 15.73
CA THR A 112 -8.45 2.42 16.84
C THR A 112 -9.93 2.00 16.82
N LEU A 113 -10.86 2.94 16.64
CA LEU A 113 -12.30 2.66 16.55
C LEU A 113 -12.64 1.74 15.36
N TRP A 114 -11.92 1.88 14.25
CA TRP A 114 -12.06 1.00 13.09
C TRP A 114 -11.43 -0.38 13.34
N LEU A 115 -10.33 -0.46 14.09
CA LEU A 115 -9.61 -1.70 14.36
C LEU A 115 -10.33 -2.59 15.38
N ARG A 116 -10.81 -2.02 16.49
CA ARG A 116 -11.39 -2.75 17.63
C ARG A 116 -12.49 -3.76 17.29
N PRO A 117 -13.52 -3.45 16.47
CA PRO A 117 -14.61 -4.38 16.20
C PRO A 117 -14.24 -5.52 15.25
N ARG A 118 -13.05 -5.49 14.62
CA ARG A 118 -12.67 -6.52 13.63
C ARG A 118 -12.32 -7.85 14.27
N PRO A 119 -12.52 -8.96 13.53
CA PRO A 119 -12.13 -10.28 13.99
C PRO A 119 -10.61 -10.38 14.11
N ILE A 120 -10.14 -11.14 15.09
CA ILE A 120 -8.70 -11.37 15.34
C ILE A 120 -8.05 -12.07 14.14
N ALA A 121 -8.80 -12.90 13.42
CA ALA A 121 -8.31 -13.55 12.20
C ALA A 121 -7.87 -12.57 11.11
N ALA A 122 -8.37 -11.33 11.11
CA ALA A 122 -7.94 -10.29 10.18
C ALA A 122 -6.62 -9.61 10.59
N LEU A 123 -6.13 -9.85 11.81
CA LEU A 123 -4.92 -9.20 12.31
C LEU A 123 -3.67 -9.90 11.74
N PRO A 124 -2.75 -9.17 11.10
CA PRO A 124 -1.52 -9.77 10.58
C PRO A 124 -0.71 -10.45 11.67
N GLY A 125 -0.21 -11.66 11.39
CA GLY A 125 0.52 -12.51 12.33
C GLY A 125 -0.35 -13.42 13.21
N VAL A 126 -1.68 -13.36 13.08
CA VAL A 126 -2.57 -14.38 13.62
C VAL A 126 -2.75 -15.47 12.56
N GLY A 127 -2.10 -16.61 12.76
CA GLY A 127 -2.39 -17.82 11.99
C GLY A 127 -3.58 -18.60 12.53
N LYS A 128 -4.02 -19.63 11.80
CA LYS A 128 -5.13 -20.53 12.21
C LYS A 128 -4.92 -21.14 13.60
N ALA A 129 -3.69 -21.51 13.96
CA ALA A 129 -3.38 -22.07 15.27
C ALA A 129 -3.59 -21.05 16.39
N THR A 130 -3.04 -19.84 16.25
CA THR A 130 -3.19 -18.73 17.21
C THR A 130 -4.66 -18.33 17.36
N PHE A 131 -5.39 -18.25 16.25
CA PHE A 131 -6.82 -17.98 16.26
C PHE A 131 -7.60 -19.05 17.04
N ASN A 132 -7.37 -20.34 16.76
CA ASN A 132 -8.05 -21.43 17.46
C ASN A 132 -7.75 -21.46 18.97
N VAL A 133 -6.54 -21.05 19.37
CA VAL A 133 -6.21 -20.90 20.80
C VAL A 133 -7.06 -19.78 21.40
N LEU A 134 -7.07 -18.59 20.82
CA LEU A 134 -7.81 -17.43 21.33
C LEU A 134 -9.33 -17.65 21.33
N ASP A 135 -9.87 -18.30 20.30
CA ASP A 135 -11.31 -18.61 20.19
C ASP A 135 -11.79 -19.54 21.30
N ARG A 136 -10.94 -20.49 21.76
CA ARG A 136 -11.24 -21.34 22.94
C ARG A 136 -11.39 -20.54 24.24
N TYR A 137 -10.77 -19.36 24.33
CA TYR A 137 -10.91 -18.44 25.46
C TYR A 137 -12.00 -17.38 25.23
N GLY A 138 -12.79 -17.47 24.16
CA GLY A 138 -13.85 -16.51 23.82
C GLY A 138 -13.34 -15.18 23.26
N VAL A 139 -12.05 -15.10 22.94
CA VAL A 139 -11.41 -13.90 22.41
C VAL A 139 -11.51 -13.97 20.88
N ARG A 140 -12.40 -13.15 20.31
CA ARG A 140 -12.75 -13.15 18.87
C ARG A 140 -12.49 -11.84 18.15
N THR A 141 -12.42 -10.73 18.89
CA THR A 141 -12.23 -9.38 18.33
C THR A 141 -10.90 -8.76 18.76
N ILE A 142 -10.37 -7.85 17.94
CA ILE A 142 -9.10 -7.17 18.24
C ILE A 142 -9.24 -6.29 19.48
N GLY A 143 -10.41 -5.69 19.69
CA GLY A 143 -10.72 -4.92 20.90
C GLY A 143 -10.58 -5.76 22.18
N GLN A 144 -11.05 -7.02 22.16
CA GLN A 144 -10.88 -7.92 23.31
C GLN A 144 -9.40 -8.22 23.60
N ILE A 145 -8.54 -8.32 22.57
CA ILE A 145 -7.09 -8.46 22.81
C ILE A 145 -6.52 -7.19 23.43
N ALA A 146 -6.92 -6.01 22.95
CA ALA A 146 -6.45 -4.73 23.47
C ALA A 146 -6.86 -4.51 24.94
N ASP A 147 -8.00 -5.07 25.36
CA ASP A 147 -8.53 -4.95 26.72
C ASP A 147 -7.98 -6.03 27.67
N LEU A 148 -7.33 -7.08 27.15
CA LEU A 148 -6.75 -8.14 27.98
C LEU A 148 -5.49 -7.67 28.70
N PRO A 149 -5.32 -8.01 29.99
CA PRO A 149 -4.05 -7.79 30.68
C PRO A 149 -2.91 -8.52 29.94
N PRO A 150 -1.73 -7.87 29.75
CA PRO A 150 -0.60 -8.49 29.05
C PRO A 150 -0.19 -9.85 29.62
N ALA A 151 -0.23 -10.00 30.95
CA ALA A 151 0.07 -11.26 31.64
C ALA A 151 -0.89 -12.40 31.22
N THR A 152 -2.17 -12.10 31.02
CA THR A 152 -3.16 -13.08 30.58
C THR A 152 -2.89 -13.54 29.16
N LEU A 153 -2.61 -12.59 28.25
CA LEU A 153 -2.30 -12.90 26.86
C LEU A 153 -1.03 -13.74 26.73
N GLN A 154 -0.01 -13.45 27.55
CA GLN A 154 1.23 -14.22 27.62
C GLN A 154 1.01 -15.66 28.10
N ARG A 155 0.10 -15.88 29.06
CA ARG A 155 -0.25 -17.24 29.51
C ARG A 155 -0.96 -18.05 28.43
N ILE A 156 -1.69 -17.39 27.52
CA ILE A 156 -2.43 -18.05 26.44
C ILE A 156 -1.53 -18.40 25.25
N LEU A 157 -0.65 -17.48 24.83
CA LEU A 157 0.09 -17.60 23.55
C LEU A 157 1.62 -17.73 23.70
N ALA A 158 2.17 -17.64 24.91
CA ALA A 158 3.58 -17.40 25.21
C ALA A 158 4.04 -15.95 24.96
N ALA A 159 5.18 -15.58 25.55
CA ALA A 159 5.60 -14.19 25.72
C ALA A 159 5.75 -13.39 24.41
N ALA A 160 6.45 -13.94 23.43
CA ALA A 160 6.75 -13.24 22.16
C ALA A 160 5.50 -12.97 21.30
N PRO A 161 4.67 -13.96 20.94
CA PRO A 161 3.46 -13.72 20.15
C PRO A 161 2.42 -12.89 20.92
N ALA A 162 2.31 -13.04 22.24
CA ALA A 162 1.44 -12.19 23.04
C ALA A 162 1.84 -10.72 22.97
N ARG A 163 3.14 -10.41 23.10
CA ARG A 163 3.64 -9.04 23.00
C ARG A 163 3.35 -8.44 21.62
N LEU A 164 3.63 -9.20 20.57
CA LEU A 164 3.38 -8.77 19.19
C LEU A 164 1.90 -8.47 18.93
N LEU A 165 1.00 -9.33 19.41
CA LEU A 165 -0.44 -9.13 19.24
C LEU A 165 -0.97 -7.96 20.06
N ALA A 166 -0.45 -7.75 21.27
CA ALA A 166 -0.80 -6.57 22.06
C ALA A 166 -0.35 -5.26 21.40
N GLU A 167 0.88 -5.21 20.88
CA GLU A 167 1.41 -4.06 20.12
C GLU A 167 0.57 -3.76 18.87
N ARG A 168 0.12 -4.81 18.16
CA ARG A 168 -0.74 -4.68 16.98
C ARG A 168 -2.17 -4.28 17.34
N ALA A 169 -2.75 -4.84 18.40
CA ALA A 169 -4.10 -4.50 18.85
C ALA A 169 -4.18 -3.06 19.37
N ALA A 170 -3.09 -2.54 19.94
CA ALA A 170 -2.97 -1.17 20.42
C ALA A 170 -2.61 -0.14 19.33
N ASP A 171 -2.45 -0.56 18.07
CA ASP A 171 -2.01 0.30 16.96
C ASP A 171 -0.65 0.99 17.19
N THR A 172 0.22 0.40 18.03
CA THR A 172 1.55 0.97 18.37
C THR A 172 2.67 0.43 17.48
N THR A 173 2.34 -0.34 16.44
CA THR A 173 3.34 -0.94 15.57
C THR A 173 4.09 0.13 14.77
N PRO A 174 5.44 0.19 14.86
CA PRO A 174 6.20 1.16 14.09
C PRO A 174 6.03 0.91 12.58
N ALA A 175 6.04 1.98 11.80
CA ALA A 175 5.84 1.99 10.34
C ALA A 175 6.90 1.22 9.51
N ARG A 176 7.75 0.43 10.16
CA ARG A 176 8.83 -0.31 9.52
C ARG A 176 8.23 -1.40 8.60
N PRO A 177 8.76 -1.57 7.37
CA PRO A 177 8.37 -2.70 6.54
C PRO A 177 8.59 -4.02 7.29
N PRO A 178 7.71 -5.02 7.10
CA PRO A 178 7.95 -6.35 7.63
C PRO A 178 9.34 -6.82 7.16
N ARG A 179 10.14 -7.36 8.08
CA ARG A 179 11.34 -8.09 7.66
C ARG A 179 10.88 -9.41 7.05
N PRO A 180 11.54 -9.91 5.99
CA PRO A 180 11.29 -11.26 5.51
C PRO A 180 11.43 -12.24 6.67
N ASN A 181 10.46 -13.15 6.80
CA ASN A 181 10.46 -14.17 7.85
C ASN A 181 11.58 -15.19 7.52
N PRO A 182 12.53 -15.47 8.42
CA PRO A 182 13.52 -16.52 8.17
C PRO A 182 12.89 -17.94 8.19
N ALA A 183 11.68 -18.11 8.74
CA ALA A 183 11.02 -19.41 8.89
C ALA A 183 9.95 -19.70 7.81
N GLY A 184 10.11 -19.14 6.61
CA GLY A 184 9.28 -19.43 5.44
C GLY A 184 10.08 -19.08 4.19
N ALA A 185 10.99 -19.96 3.80
CA ALA A 185 11.87 -19.79 2.67
C ALA A 185 11.18 -20.22 1.37
N ASP A 186 10.54 -19.27 0.67
CA ASP A 186 10.28 -19.33 -0.78
C ASP A 186 9.71 -18.00 -1.35
N ASN A 187 10.33 -16.86 -1.08
CA ASN A 187 10.31 -15.73 -2.04
C ASN A 187 11.30 -14.64 -1.64
N SER A 188 12.30 -14.45 -2.50
CA SER A 188 13.30 -13.39 -2.44
C SER A 188 12.63 -12.02 -2.31
N SER A 189 12.55 -11.54 -1.07
CA SER A 189 12.16 -10.17 -0.77
C SER A 189 13.32 -9.23 -1.09
N ALA A 190 13.50 -8.90 -2.37
CA ALA A 190 14.33 -7.78 -2.77
C ALA A 190 13.60 -6.50 -2.34
N GLN A 191 14.17 -5.79 -1.37
CA GLN A 191 13.80 -4.40 -1.11
C GLN A 191 14.23 -3.58 -2.31
N ILE A 192 13.37 -3.47 -3.33
CA ILE A 192 13.53 -2.43 -4.34
C ILE A 192 13.04 -1.14 -3.68
N THR A 193 13.89 -0.56 -2.83
CA THR A 193 13.86 0.88 -2.64
C THR A 193 14.40 1.42 -3.95
N VAL A 194 13.52 1.86 -4.85
CA VAL A 194 13.97 2.70 -5.97
C VAL A 194 14.42 4.00 -5.32
N LEU A 195 15.67 4.02 -4.87
CA LEU A 195 16.38 5.25 -4.67
C LEU A 195 16.37 5.88 -6.06
N ILE A 196 15.56 6.91 -6.25
CA ILE A 196 15.73 7.82 -7.38
C ILE A 196 17.08 8.49 -7.11
N ALA A 197 18.17 7.77 -7.40
CA ALA A 197 19.43 8.37 -7.68
C ALA A 197 19.18 9.15 -8.95
N CYS A 198 19.19 10.47 -8.81
CA CYS A 198 19.41 11.39 -9.90
C CYS A 198 20.79 11.04 -10.49
N LEU A 199 20.87 9.99 -11.31
CA LEU A 199 22.05 9.65 -12.08
C LEU A 199 22.17 10.74 -13.14
N PRO A 200 23.23 11.57 -13.12
CA PRO A 200 23.49 12.44 -14.26
C PRO A 200 23.76 11.53 -15.47
N SER A 201 22.93 11.66 -16.51
CA SER A 201 23.19 10.98 -17.78
C SER A 201 24.59 11.37 -18.28
N PRO A 202 25.45 10.41 -18.65
CA PRO A 202 26.74 10.74 -19.26
C PRO A 202 26.47 11.15 -20.71
N GLY A 203 26.53 12.46 -20.98
CA GLY A 203 26.41 12.99 -22.33
C GLY A 203 25.59 14.27 -22.45
N HIS A 204 25.94 15.31 -21.69
CA HIS A 204 25.53 16.66 -22.09
C HIS A 204 26.64 17.66 -21.78
N GLU A 205 27.42 17.97 -22.81
CA GLU A 205 28.26 19.14 -22.84
C GLU A 205 27.39 20.39 -22.62
N ARG A 206 27.92 21.27 -21.77
CA ARG A 206 27.25 22.47 -21.29
C ARG A 206 26.91 23.39 -22.46
N HIS A 207 25.64 23.49 -22.80
CA HIS A 207 25.09 24.71 -23.37
C HIS A 207 23.86 25.13 -22.55
N HIS A 208 24.01 26.28 -21.91
CA HIS A 208 22.94 27.09 -21.33
C HIS A 208 21.87 27.32 -22.40
N ASP A 209 20.67 26.74 -22.24
CA ASP A 209 19.45 27.48 -22.57
C ASP A 209 18.23 26.92 -21.84
N LEU A 210 17.47 27.84 -21.26
CA LEU A 210 16.30 27.59 -20.41
C LEU A 210 15.04 27.53 -21.28
N SER A 211 14.69 26.35 -21.81
CA SER A 211 13.33 26.13 -22.31
C SER A 211 13.02 24.64 -22.51
N CYS A 212 11.75 24.25 -22.42
CA CYS A 212 11.19 22.90 -22.57
C CYS A 212 11.29 21.92 -21.39
N CYS A 213 10.38 22.09 -20.43
CA CYS A 213 9.69 20.96 -19.80
C CYS A 213 8.20 21.31 -19.75
N TYR A 214 7.40 20.74 -20.67
CA TYR A 214 6.02 20.25 -20.52
C TYR A 214 5.35 20.19 -21.90
N ALA A 215 5.21 19.01 -22.47
CA ALA A 215 4.26 18.75 -23.55
C ALA A 215 3.63 17.36 -23.36
N TRP A 216 2.40 17.36 -22.84
CA TRP A 216 1.50 16.22 -22.84
C TRP A 216 0.94 16.00 -24.27
N PRO A 217 0.61 14.76 -24.68
CA PRO A 217 -0.03 14.53 -25.97
C PRO A 217 -1.53 14.84 -25.87
N THR A 218 -1.98 15.85 -26.63
CA THR A 218 -3.39 16.07 -26.93
C THR A 218 -3.73 15.46 -28.30
N SER A 219 -4.91 14.85 -28.37
CA SER A 219 -5.54 14.14 -29.50
C SER A 219 -5.41 14.81 -30.89
N PRO A 220 -5.49 14.04 -31.99
CA PRO A 220 -5.41 14.57 -33.34
C PRO A 220 -6.74 15.25 -33.76
N ARG A 221 -6.64 16.40 -34.43
CA ARG A 221 -7.73 17.05 -35.17
C ARG A 221 -7.22 17.56 -36.53
N PRO A 222 -8.13 17.80 -37.49
CA PRO A 222 -8.01 17.31 -38.86
C PRO A 222 -7.26 18.25 -39.82
N THR A 223 -6.79 17.67 -40.92
CA THR A 223 -6.13 18.36 -42.04
C THR A 223 -7.10 19.25 -42.81
N PRO A 224 -6.70 20.48 -43.21
CA PRO A 224 -7.51 21.28 -44.13
C PRO A 224 -7.22 20.89 -45.59
N SER A 225 -8.28 20.57 -46.32
CA SER A 225 -8.29 20.47 -47.79
C SER A 225 -8.10 21.85 -48.43
N ARG A 226 -7.07 22.02 -49.26
CA ARG A 226 -6.94 23.15 -50.19
C ARG A 226 -7.59 22.80 -51.53
N SER A 227 -8.75 23.37 -51.83
CA SER A 227 -9.16 23.76 -53.18
C SER A 227 -8.24 24.90 -53.64
N GLY A 228 -7.67 24.97 -54.84
CA GLY A 228 -8.28 24.87 -56.16
C GLY A 228 -8.17 26.26 -56.81
N ALA A 229 -7.29 26.42 -57.80
CA ALA A 229 -7.25 27.55 -58.73
C ALA A 229 -6.34 27.22 -59.94
N CYS A 230 -7.00 26.88 -61.06
CA CYS A 230 -6.72 27.19 -62.47
C CYS A 230 -7.37 26.14 -63.35
#